data_AF-A0A0G0DGU7-F1
#
_entry.id   AF-A0A0G0DGU7-F1
#
_cell.length_a   1.000
_cell.length_b   1.000
_cell.length_c   1.000
_cell.angle_alpha   90.00
_cell.angle_beta   90.00
_cell.angle_gamma   90.00
#
_symmetry.space_group_name_H-M   'P 1'
#
loop_
_entity.id
_entity.type
_entity.pdbx_description
1 polymer ?
#
loop_
_entity_poly.entity_id
_entity_poly.type
_entity_poly.pdbx_seq_one_letter_code
_entity_poly.pdbx_strand_id
1 'polypeptide(L)'
;MAKPINNELLVQHPLLAFLLIEIASGNTYSDLDFEICWDRVYIFSTLDKGHPKEESSLEAMETIAPLVTEWGFVSEPLFRNSQNGDRVDGVRIHL
;
A
#
# COMPACT_ATOMS: atom_id res chain seq x y z
N MET A 1 0.05 -10.65 17.11
CA MET A 1 -0.99 -11.56 16.57
C MET A 1 -1.51 -10.93 15.29
N ALA A 2 -1.15 -11.47 14.13
CA ALA A 2 -1.72 -11.03 12.86
C ALA A 2 -3.20 -11.42 12.85
N LYS A 3 -4.10 -10.46 12.63
CA LYS A 3 -5.52 -10.77 12.42
C LYS A 3 -5.63 -11.54 11.10
N PRO A 4 -6.49 -12.57 11.01
CA PRO A 4 -6.72 -13.24 9.74
C PRO A 4 -7.16 -12.21 8.71
N ILE A 5 -6.58 -12.30 7.50
CA ILE A 5 -7.06 -11.58 6.32
C ILE A 5 -8.57 -11.78 6.27
N ASN A 6 -9.33 -10.69 6.30
CA ASN A 6 -10.78 -10.75 6.16
C ASN A 6 -11.10 -11.16 4.72
N ASN A 7 -11.08 -12.47 4.44
CA ASN A 7 -11.21 -13.03 3.09
C ASN A 7 -12.51 -12.58 2.40
N GLU A 8 -13.56 -12.28 3.15
CA GLU A 8 -14.82 -11.77 2.61
C GLU A 8 -14.65 -10.41 1.92
N LEU A 9 -13.74 -9.59 2.45
CA LEU A 9 -13.48 -8.25 1.97
C LEU A 9 -12.70 -8.27 0.66
N LEU A 10 -11.73 -9.18 0.53
CA LEU A 10 -11.01 -9.40 -0.72
C LEU A 10 -11.90 -10.00 -1.83
N VAL A 11 -12.92 -10.77 -1.46
CA VAL A 11 -13.92 -11.28 -2.42
C VAL A 11 -14.80 -10.15 -2.98
N GLN A 12 -15.12 -9.14 -2.17
CA GLN A 12 -15.94 -7.99 -2.59
C GLN A 12 -15.15 -6.99 -3.46
N HIS A 13 -13.82 -6.97 -3.33
CA HIS A 13 -12.93 -6.04 -4.03
C HIS A 13 -11.84 -6.78 -4.83
N PRO A 14 -12.19 -7.44 -5.95
CA PRO A 14 -11.27 -8.31 -6.68
C PRO A 14 -10.04 -7.59 -7.26
N LEU A 15 -10.19 -6.32 -7.67
CA LEU A 15 -9.06 -5.51 -8.15
C LEU A 15 -8.05 -5.22 -7.03
N LEU A 16 -8.56 -4.89 -5.84
CA LEU A 16 -7.71 -4.65 -4.68
C LEU A 16 -7.05 -5.96 -4.23
N ALA A 17 -7.78 -7.07 -4.23
CA ALA A 17 -7.21 -8.39 -3.94
C ALA A 17 -6.07 -8.77 -4.90
N PHE A 18 -6.24 -8.50 -6.20
CA PHE A 18 -5.19 -8.73 -7.19
C PHE A 18 -3.91 -7.92 -6.88
N LEU A 19 -4.04 -6.63 -6.58
CA LEU A 19 -2.90 -5.78 -6.20
C LEU A 19 -2.17 -6.32 -4.96
N LEU A 20 -2.91 -6.75 -3.93
CA LEU A 20 -2.32 -7.27 -2.70
C LEU A 20 -1.60 -8.61 -2.92
N ILE A 21 -2.10 -9.45 -3.84
CA ILE A 21 -1.41 -10.67 -4.26
C ILE A 21 -0.10 -10.34 -4.97
N GLU A 22 -0.10 -9.35 -5.87
CA GLU A 22 1.11 -8.90 -6.56
C GLU A 22 2.17 -8.39 -5.57
N ILE A 23 1.76 -7.61 -4.56
CA ILE A 23 2.64 -7.15 -3.48
C ILE A 23 3.16 -8.34 -2.66
N ALA A 24 2.29 -9.24 -2.20
CA ALA A 24 2.69 -10.42 -1.43
C ALA A 24 3.65 -11.35 -2.20
N SER A 25 3.53 -11.40 -3.52
CA SER A 25 4.39 -12.23 -4.38
C SER A 25 5.83 -11.69 -4.48
N GLY A 26 6.04 -10.40 -4.17
CA GLY A 26 7.33 -9.74 -4.25
C GLY A 26 7.89 -9.57 -5.67
N ASN A 27 7.12 -9.86 -6.73
CA ASN A 27 7.60 -9.78 -8.11
C ASN A 27 7.66 -8.32 -8.61
N THR A 28 6.55 -7.59 -8.48
CA THR A 28 6.40 -6.24 -9.01
C THR A 28 6.71 -5.18 -7.96
N TYR A 29 6.47 -5.49 -6.68
CA TYR A 29 6.54 -4.56 -5.56
C TYR A 29 7.34 -5.14 -4.40
N SER A 30 8.57 -5.60 -4.66
CA SER A 30 9.42 -6.31 -3.67
C SER A 30 9.70 -5.54 -2.39
N ASP A 31 9.59 -4.21 -2.45
CA ASP A 31 9.93 -3.30 -1.36
C ASP A 31 8.68 -2.77 -0.62
N LEU A 32 7.49 -3.28 -0.97
CA LEU A 32 6.21 -2.91 -0.36
C LEU A 32 5.62 -4.05 0.48
N ASP A 33 4.82 -3.67 1.46
CA ASP A 33 4.00 -4.58 2.26
C ASP A 33 2.63 -3.94 2.53
N PHE A 34 1.70 -4.68 3.12
CA PHE A 34 0.34 -4.21 3.37
C PHE A 34 -0.26 -4.69 4.69
N GLU A 35 -1.23 -3.92 5.19
CA GLU A 35 -2.06 -4.28 6.34
C GLU A 35 -3.54 -4.10 5.99
N ILE A 36 -4.35 -5.14 6.22
CA ILE A 36 -5.79 -5.12 5.99
C ILE A 36 -6.51 -4.88 7.31
N CYS A 37 -7.29 -3.81 7.36
CA CYS A 37 -8.22 -3.48 8.43
C CYS A 37 -9.68 -3.68 7.97
N TRP A 38 -10.63 -3.46 8.87
CA TRP A 38 -12.05 -3.64 8.59
C TRP A 38 -12.59 -2.65 7.56
N ASP A 39 -12.18 -1.38 7.64
CA ASP A 39 -12.68 -0.25 6.84
C ASP A 39 -11.63 0.29 5.85
N ARG A 40 -10.44 -0.30 5.85
CA ARG A 40 -9.30 0.21 5.07
C ARG A 40 -8.22 -0.83 4.80
N VAL A 41 -7.44 -0.57 3.76
CA VAL A 41 -6.18 -1.26 3.47
C VAL A 41 -5.05 -0.24 3.50
N TYR A 42 -3.93 -0.63 4.09
CA TYR A 42 -2.69 0.12 4.09
C TYR A 42 -1.69 -0.58 3.19
N ILE A 43 -1.06 0.15 2.27
CA ILE A 43 0.10 -0.32 1.51
C ILE A 43 1.26 0.61 1.89
N PHE A 44 2.41 0.07 2.28
CA PHE A 44 3.53 0.87 2.79
C PHE A 44 4.90 0.34 2.33
N SER A 45 5.89 1.23 2.28
CA SER A 45 7.28 0.86 2.00
C SER A 45 7.90 0.15 3.20
N THR A 46 8.62 -0.94 2.95
CA THR A 46 9.39 -1.66 3.97
C THR A 46 10.81 -1.10 4.13
N LEU A 47 11.22 -0.19 3.25
CA LEU A 47 12.57 0.35 3.23
C LEU A 47 12.75 1.52 4.20
N ASP A 48 13.86 1.49 4.93
CA ASP A 48 14.29 2.61 5.74
C ASP A 48 14.76 3.80 4.90
N LYS A 49 14.77 4.99 5.52
CA LYS A 49 15.27 6.21 4.88
C LYS A 49 16.78 6.08 4.60
N GLY A 50 17.19 6.48 3.40
CA GLY A 50 18.55 6.37 2.91
C GLY A 50 18.90 4.98 2.34
N HIS A 51 17.93 4.07 2.25
CA HIS A 51 18.15 2.79 1.59
C HIS A 51 18.37 3.02 0.08
N PRO A 52 19.32 2.32 -0.58
CA PRO A 52 19.62 2.53 -1.99
C PRO A 52 18.45 2.31 -2.96
N LYS A 53 17.38 1.65 -2.51
CA LYS A 53 16.15 1.39 -3.29
C LYS A 53 14.94 2.21 -2.83
N GLU A 54 15.13 3.18 -1.94
CA GLU A 54 14.03 4.00 -1.42
C GLU A 54 13.23 4.66 -2.54
N GLU A 55 13.91 5.18 -3.57
CA GLU A 55 13.31 5.82 -4.75
C GLU A 55 12.34 4.89 -5.49
N SER A 56 12.71 3.63 -5.72
CA SER A 56 11.82 2.65 -6.36
C SER A 56 10.56 2.36 -5.55
N SER A 57 10.66 2.37 -4.22
CA SER A 57 9.48 2.21 -3.36
C SER A 57 8.55 3.43 -3.40
N LEU A 58 9.10 4.63 -3.59
CA LEU A 58 8.32 5.86 -3.76
C LEU A 58 7.61 5.88 -5.12
N GLU A 59 8.31 5.56 -6.20
CA GLU A 59 7.72 5.43 -7.54
C GLU A 59 6.56 4.43 -7.58
N ALA A 60 6.69 3.32 -6.84
CA ALA A 60 5.61 2.35 -6.70
C ALA A 60 4.38 2.94 -5.98
N MET A 61 4.57 3.74 -4.92
CA MET A 61 3.47 4.42 -4.23
C MET A 61 2.79 5.48 -5.09
N GLU A 62 3.58 6.24 -5.87
CA GLU A 62 3.08 7.20 -6.85
C GLU A 62 2.27 6.55 -7.96
N THR A 63 2.49 5.25 -8.22
CA THR A 63 1.68 4.46 -9.16
C THR A 63 0.42 3.89 -8.50
N ILE A 64 0.53 3.39 -7.27
CA ILE A 64 -0.58 2.69 -6.59
C ILE A 64 -1.70 3.65 -6.22
N ALA A 65 -1.40 4.84 -5.67
CA ALA A 65 -2.43 5.80 -5.25
C ALA A 65 -3.40 6.23 -6.38
N PRO A 66 -2.92 6.66 -7.57
CA PRO A 66 -3.82 6.98 -8.68
C PRO A 66 -4.54 5.73 -9.20
N LEU A 67 -3.86 4.58 -9.30
CA LEU A 67 -4.47 3.34 -9.78
C LEU A 67 -5.70 2.92 -8.97
N VAL A 68 -5.60 2.94 -7.63
CA VAL A 68 -6.74 2.57 -6.77
C VAL A 68 -7.85 3.63 -6.82
N THR A 69 -7.50 4.89 -7.06
CA THR A 69 -8.47 5.98 -7.26
C THR A 69 -9.24 5.79 -8.57
N GLU A 70 -8.57 5.37 -9.65
CA GLU A 70 -9.21 5.01 -10.92
C GLU A 70 -10.17 3.83 -10.77
N TRP A 71 -9.88 2.90 -9.86
CA TRP A 71 -10.77 1.78 -9.52
C TRP A 71 -11.97 2.20 -8.66
N GLY A 72 -12.07 3.47 -8.28
CA GLY A 72 -13.18 4.02 -7.52
C GLY A 72 -13.00 3.99 -6.00
N PHE A 73 -11.81 3.64 -5.50
CA PHE A 73 -11.51 3.71 -4.07
C PHE A 73 -11.09 5.12 -3.67
N VAL A 74 -11.48 5.53 -2.46
CA VAL A 74 -10.91 6.73 -1.85
C VAL A 74 -9.54 6.37 -1.29
N SER A 75 -8.49 7.05 -1.75
CA SER A 75 -7.12 6.84 -1.27
C SER A 75 -6.53 8.11 -0.66
N GLU A 76 -5.72 7.93 0.38
CA GLU A 76 -4.99 9.00 1.05
C GLU A 76 -3.51 8.62 1.19
N PRO A 77 -2.58 9.48 0.75
CA PRO A 77 -1.16 9.27 1.00
C PRO A 77 -0.87 9.38 2.50
N LEU A 78 -0.06 8.46 3.01
CA LEU A 78 0.44 8.46 4.37
C LEU A 78 1.89 8.92 4.38
N PHE A 79 2.18 9.91 5.20
CA PHE A 79 3.52 10.43 5.38
C PHE A 79 4.05 10.00 6.75
N ARG A 80 5.30 9.51 6.86
CA ARG A 80 5.90 9.36 8.21
C ARG A 80 5.97 10.74 8.85
N ASN A 81 5.81 10.75 10.17
CA ASN A 81 6.30 11.84 11.04
C ASN A 81 7.84 11.89 11.01
N SER A 82 8.42 12.16 9.84
CA SER A 82 9.77 12.71 9.76
C SER A 82 9.69 14.21 10.07
N GLN A 83 10.73 14.79 10.63
CA GLN A 83 10.76 16.22 11.02
C GLN A 83 10.38 17.20 9.90
N ASN A 84 10.43 16.77 8.64
CA ASN A 84 10.07 17.60 7.49
C ASN A 84 8.74 17.18 6.80
N GLY A 85 8.22 15.97 7.02
CA GLY A 85 6.97 15.52 6.40
C GLY A 85 7.04 15.23 4.89
N ASP A 86 8.23 15.22 4.29
CA ASP A 86 8.42 15.23 2.83
C ASP A 86 8.25 13.86 2.13
N ARG A 87 7.95 12.77 2.87
CA ARG A 87 8.00 11.39 2.32
C ARG A 87 6.65 10.70 2.42
N VAL A 88 6.11 10.25 1.28
CA VAL A 88 4.99 9.30 1.22
C VAL A 88 5.53 7.92 1.59
N ASP A 89 5.15 7.41 2.74
CA ASP A 89 5.56 6.09 3.23
C ASP A 89 4.51 5.01 2.97
N GLY A 90 3.31 5.40 2.57
CA GLY A 90 2.27 4.48 2.21
C GLY A 90 1.03 5.14 1.64
N VAL A 91 0.03 4.32 1.36
CA VAL A 91 -1.29 4.71 0.89
C VAL A 91 -2.31 4.02 1.77
N ARG A 92 -3.29 4.80 2.24
CA ARG A 92 -4.49 4.29 2.89
C ARG A 92 -5.63 4.25 1.89
N ILE A 93 -6.27 3.10 1.74
CA ILE A 93 -7.37 2.85 0.81
C ILE A 93 -8.62 2.57 1.64
N HIS A 94 -9.68 3.33 1.45
CA HIS A 94 -10.96 3.15 2.13
C HIS A 94 -11.85 2.16 1.35
N LEU A 95 -12.56 1.31 2.09
CA LEU A 95 -13.40 0.22 1.57
C LEU A 95 -14.90 0.51 1.72
#